data_AF-A0AAQ0Q8Q3-F1
#
_entry.id   AF-A0AAQ0Q8Q3-F1
#
_cell.length_a   1.000
_cell.length_b   1.000
_cell.length_c   1.000
_cell.angle_alpha   90.00
_cell.angle_beta   90.00
_cell.angle_gamma   90.00
#
_symmetry.space_group_name_H-M   'P 1'
#
loop_
_entity.id
_entity.type
_entity.pdbx_description
1 polymer ?
#
loop_
_entity_poly.entity_id
_entity_poly.type
_entity_poly.pdbx_seq_one_letter_code
_entity_poly.pdbx_strand_id
1 'polypeptide(L)' 'MIGNECMLGQIASFMEALCLTYDEVVYKIPYRNLLVMQKDKIHPCTGTIISKTTGKDMASRRRQNKRSN' A
#
# COMPACT_ATOMS: atom_id res chain seq x y z
N MET A 1 1.12 2.14 -1.53
CA MET A 1 -0.36 2.24 -1.52
C MET A 1 -0.93 0.83 -1.47
N ILE A 2 -1.73 0.49 -0.46
CA ILE A 2 -2.43 -0.79 -0.37
C ILE A 2 -3.73 -0.63 -1.17
N GLY A 3 -3.97 -1.47 -2.18
CA GLY A 3 -5.24 -1.47 -2.93
C GLY A 3 -5.21 -0.98 -4.39
N ASN A 4 -4.04 -0.91 -5.03
CA ASN A 4 -3.95 -0.46 -6.42
C ASN A 4 -4.26 -1.55 -7.48
N GLU A 5 -5.18 -2.48 -7.23
CA GLU A 5 -5.43 -3.61 -8.13
C GLU A 5 -6.44 -3.30 -9.25
N CYS A 6 -7.25 -2.25 -9.10
CA CYS A 6 -8.24 -1.83 -10.09
C CYS A 6 -7.66 -0.78 -11.06
N MET A 7 -8.01 -0.88 -12.35
CA MET A 7 -7.57 0.03 -13.43
C MET A 7 -7.70 1.52 -13.08
N LEU A 8 -8.81 1.92 -12.43
CA LEU A 8 -9.04 3.30 -12.00
C LEU A 8 -8.06 3.75 -10.91
N GLY A 9 -7.72 2.86 -9.98
CA GLY A 9 -6.69 3.12 -8.97
C GLY A 9 -5.33 3.34 -9.64
N GLN A 10 -5.01 2.51 -10.63
CA GLN A 10 -3.77 2.62 -11.42
C GLN A 10 -3.64 4.02 -12.01
N ILE A 11 -4.70 4.46 -12.72
CA ILE A 11 -4.78 5.76 -13.36
C ILE A 11 -4.63 6.90 -12.33
N ALA A 12 -5.41 6.87 -11.24
CA ALA A 12 -5.37 7.90 -10.20
C ALA A 12 -3.98 8.01 -9.57
N SER A 13 -3.32 6.87 -9.29
CA SER A 13 -1.97 6.85 -8.76
C SER A 13 -0.98 7.51 -9.71
N PHE A 14 -1.08 7.26 -11.02
CA PHE A 14 -0.19 7.87 -12.01
C PHE A 14 -0.43 9.36 -12.19
N MET A 15 -1.70 9.80 -12.18
CA MET A 15 -2.03 11.22 -12.21
C MET A 15 -1.42 11.96 -11.01
N GLU A 16 -1.48 11.37 -9.82
CA GLU A 16 -0.93 11.97 -8.60
C GLU A 16 0.61 11.95 -8.58
N ALA A 17 1.25 10.84 -8.93
CA ALA A 17 2.70 10.70 -8.76
C ALA A 17 3.53 11.30 -9.91
N LEU A 18 2.98 11.33 -11.12
CA LEU A 18 3.67 11.86 -12.30
C LEU A 18 3.10 13.22 -12.73
N CYS A 19 2.10 13.75 -12.00
CA CYS A 19 1.38 14.98 -12.33
C CYS A 19 0.85 14.99 -13.78
N LEU A 20 0.49 13.81 -14.30
CA LEU A 20 -0.04 13.66 -15.65
C LEU A 20 -1.54 13.89 -15.65
N THR A 21 -2.04 14.37 -16.79
CA THR A 21 -3.48 14.51 -17.00
C THR A 21 -4.13 13.16 -17.30
N TYR A 22 -5.43 13.05 -17.05
CA TYR A 22 -6.20 11.84 -17.36
C TYR A 22 -6.05 11.44 -18.84
N ASP A 23 -6.03 12.45 -19.73
CA ASP A 23 -5.90 12.24 -21.16
C ASP A 23 -4.58 11.55 -21.53
N GLU A 24 -3.49 11.99 -20.91
CA GLU A 24 -2.17 11.42 -21.12
C GLU A 24 -2.08 9.99 -20.61
N VAL A 25 -2.63 9.72 -19.42
CA VAL A 25 -2.56 8.40 -18.78
C VAL A 25 -3.43 7.37 -19.50
N VAL A 26 -4.61 7.77 -19.99
CA VAL A 26 -5.60 6.83 -20.57
C VAL A 26 -5.46 6.70 -22.09
N TYR A 27 -5.22 7.80 -22.80
CA TYR A 27 -5.25 7.81 -24.26
C TYR A 27 -3.86 7.86 -24.90
N LYS A 28 -2.84 8.41 -24.24
CA LYS A 28 -1.48 8.49 -24.80
C LYS A 28 -0.58 7.34 -24.37
N ILE A 29 -0.68 6.89 -23.12
CA ILE A 29 0.12 5.76 -22.62
C ILE A 29 -0.61 4.45 -22.93
N PRO A 30 0.01 3.52 -23.69
CA PRO A 30 -0.58 2.20 -23.90
C PRO A 30 -0.77 1.45 -22.59
N TYR A 31 -1.90 0.76 -22.43
CA TYR A 31 -2.23 0.02 -21.21
C TYR A 31 -1.13 -0.97 -20.75
N ARG A 32 -0.43 -1.61 -21.70
CA ARG A 32 0.69 -2.51 -21.39
C ARG A 32 1.84 -1.80 -20.66
N ASN A 33 2.13 -0.56 -21.04
CA ASN A 33 3.18 0.24 -20.39
C ASN A 33 2.70 0.70 -19.01
N LEU A 34 1.43 1.09 -18.88
CA LEU A 34 0.81 1.42 -17.60
C LEU A 34 0.95 0.27 -16.58
N LEU A 35 0.69 -0.98 -17.00
CA LEU A 35 0.84 -2.17 -16.16
C LEU A 35 2.28 -2.45 -15.74
N VAL A 36 3.25 -2.22 -16.63
CA VAL A 36 4.68 -2.41 -16.32
C VAL A 36 5.17 -1.32 -15.39
N MET A 37 4.85 -0.06 -15.67
CA MET A 37 5.14 1.08 -14.80
C MET A 37 4.54 0.89 -13.41
N GLN A 38 3.38 0.23 -13.32
CA GLN A 38 2.76 -0.03 -12.04
C GLN A 38 3.54 -1.06 -11.22
N LYS A 39 4.05 -2.10 -11.87
CA LYS A 39 4.89 -3.10 -11.20
C LYS A 39 6.22 -2.50 -10.71
N ASP A 40 6.73 -1.49 -11.40
CA ASP A 40 7.95 -0.77 -10.99
C ASP A 40 7.67 0.19 -9.81
N LYS A 41 6.57 0.94 -9.91
CA LYS A 41 6.16 1.92 -8.89
C LYS A 41 5.71 1.27 -7.58
N ILE A 42 5.09 0.10 -7.65
CA ILE A 42 4.77 -0.70 -6.48
C ILE A 42 6.01 -1.54 -6.17
N HIS A 43 6.91 -1.04 -5.32
CA HIS A 43 7.73 -1.95 -4.52
C HIS A 43 6.73 -2.68 -3.60
N PRO A 44 6.43 -3.98 -3.81
CA PRO A 44 5.58 -4.67 -2.87
C PRO A 44 6.33 -4.71 -1.54
N CYS A 45 5.79 -4.07 -0.50
CA CYS A 45 6.28 -4.27 0.86
C CYS A 45 5.93 -5.71 1.27
N THR A 46 6.71 -6.67 0.80
CA THR A 46 6.68 -8.05 1.26
C THR A 46 7.47 -8.12 2.55
N GLY A 47 6.79 -8.28 3.67
CA GLY A 47 7.41 -8.38 4.98
C GLY A 47 6.39 -8.67 6.08
N THR A 48 6.88 -9.18 7.22
CA THR A 48 6.04 -9.35 8.42
C THR A 48 5.71 -7.97 8.98
N ILE A 49 4.43 -7.70 9.28
CA ILE A 49 4.03 -6.45 9.96
C ILE A 49 4.65 -6.46 11.36
N ILE A 50 5.77 -5.78 11.55
CA ILE A 50 6.41 -5.64 12.86
C ILE A 50 5.66 -4.54 13.62
N SER A 51 4.73 -4.93 14.49
CA SER A 51 4.12 -4.00 15.43
C SER A 51 5.10 -3.69 16.56
N LYS A 52 5.59 -2.45 16.66
CA LYS A 52 6.44 -2.04 17.78
C LYS A 52 5.57 -1.88 19.03
N THR A 53 5.55 -2.88 19.90
CA THR A 53 4.91 -2.79 21.22
C THR A 53 5.91 -2.36 22.28
N THR A 54 5.48 -1.49 23.19
CA THR A 54 6.32 -1.06 24.31
C THR A 54 6.36 -2.12 25.42
N GLY A 55 7.42 -2.11 26.23
CA GLY A 55 7.51 -3.02 27.40
C GLY A 55 6.36 -2.84 28.40
N LYS A 56 5.80 -1.62 28.48
CA LYS A 56 4.62 -1.30 29.29
C LYS A 56 3.37 -2.02 28.77
N ASP A 57 3.17 -2.05 27.45
CA ASP A 57 2.04 -2.75 26.83
C ASP A 57 2.13 -4.27 27.04
N MET A 58 3.34 -4.83 26.96
CA MET A 58 3.56 -6.26 27.23
C MET A 58 3.28 -6.64 28.69
N ALA A 59 3.71 -5.80 29.64
CA ALA A 59 3.44 -6.01 31.05
C ALA A 59 1.94 -5.90 31.38
N SER A 60 1.23 -4.96 30.74
CA SER A 60 -0.21 -4.78 30.89
C SER A 60 -1.01 -6.01 30.41
N ARG A 61 -0.69 -6.53 29.20
CA ARG A 61 -1.30 -7.75 28.66
C ARG A 61 -1.08 -8.96 29.56
N ARG A 62 0.13 -9.12 30.12
CA ARG A 62 0.45 -10.21 31.05
C ARG A 62 -0.38 -10.14 32.33
N ARG A 63 -0.66 -8.95 32.85
CA ARG A 63 -1.54 -8.76 34.03
C ARG A 63 -2.99 -9.08 33.73
N GLN A 64 -3.48 -8.72 32.54
CA GLN A 64 -4.86 -9.03 32.12
C GLN A 64 -5.09 -10.53 31.97
N ASN A 65 -4.16 -11.26 31.34
CA ASN A 65 -4.29 -12.71 31.16
C ASN A 65 -4.27 -13.49 32.49
N LYS A 66 -3.58 -12.99 33.52
CA LYS A 66 -3.57 -13.61 34.86
C LYS A 66 -4.88 -13.38 35.64
N ARG A 67 -5.67 -12.38 35.27
CA ARG A 67 -6.96 -12.05 35.91
C ARG A 67 -8.16 -12.79 35.31
N SER A 68 -7.99 -13.35 34.11
CA SER A 68 -9.04 -14.06 33.37
C SER A 68 -9.04 -15.57 33.61
N ASN A 69 -8.21 -16.05 34.54
CA ASN A 69 -8.05 -17.43 34.97
C ASN A 69 -8.29 -17.51 36.48
#